data_AF-A0A849THS9-F1
#
_entry.id   AF-A0A849THS9-F1
#
_cell.length_a   1.000
_cell.length_b   1.000
_cell.length_c   1.000
_cell.angle_alpha   90.00
_cell.angle_beta   90.00
_cell.angle_gamma   90.00
#
_symmetry.space_group_name_H-M   'P 1'
#
loop_
_entity.id
_entity.type
_entity.pdbx_description
1 polymer ?
#
loop_
_entity_poly.entity_id
_entity_poly.type
_entity_poly.pdbx_seq_one_letter_code
_entity_poly.pdbx_strand_id
1 'polypeptide(L)' 'TLNVVDVNYDVFVERKSNGTIERFAEKHPMRCYFDVELDELMREHGFSRRFAGQWFTRQSPSATSWSVLFAYELSE' A
#
# COMPACT_ATOMS: atom_id res chain seq x y z
N THR A 1 -5.33 -13.49 -8.40
CA THR A 1 -5.58 -13.48 -6.94
C THR A 1 -4.50 -14.18 -6.12
N LEU A 2 -3.36 -14.60 -6.71
CA LEU A 2 -2.33 -15.38 -6.01
C LEU A 2 -1.46 -14.59 -5.00
N ASN A 3 -1.43 -13.25 -5.09
CA ASN A 3 -0.57 -12.39 -4.26
C ASN A 3 -1.38 -11.48 -3.32
N VAL A 4 -2.36 -12.04 -2.61
CA VAL A 4 -3.16 -11.31 -1.61
C VAL A 4 -2.88 -11.94 -0.24
N VAL A 5 -2.58 -11.10 0.75
CA VAL A 5 -2.43 -11.49 2.15
C VAL A 5 -3.62 -10.97 2.96
N ASP A 6 -4.18 -11.82 3.80
CA ASP A 6 -5.22 -11.40 4.75
C ASP A 6 -4.56 -10.83 5.99
N VAL A 7 -4.71 -9.51 6.19
CA VAL A 7 -4.27 -8.83 7.40
C VAL A 7 -5.43 -8.83 8.40
N ASN A 8 -5.29 -9.60 9.47
CA ASN A 8 -6.31 -9.74 10.50
C ASN A 8 -5.90 -8.93 11.73
N TYR A 9 -6.79 -8.05 12.18
CA TYR A 9 -6.60 -7.24 13.39
C TYR A 9 -7.60 -7.68 14.46
N ASP A 10 -7.10 -7.92 15.67
CA ASP A 10 -7.90 -7.96 16.89
C ASP A 10 -7.76 -6.60 17.58
N VAL A 11 -8.86 -5.84 17.58
CA VAL A 11 -8.88 -4.47 18.11
C VAL A 11 -9.54 -4.47 19.48
N PHE A 12 -8.87 -3.83 20.44
CA PHE A 12 -9.36 -3.61 21.79
C PHE A 12 -9.49 -2.10 22.01
N VAL A 13 -10.69 -1.65 22.36
CA VAL A 13 -10.99 -0.25 22.63
C VAL A 13 -11.36 -0.10 24.09
N GLU A 14 -10.50 0.57 24.85
CA GLU A 14 -10.78 0.90 26.24
C GLU A 14 -11.49 2.25 26.34
N ARG A 15 -12.67 2.23 26.94
CA ARG A 15 -13.40 3.44 27.34
C ARG A 15 -12.79 3.99 28.63
N LYS A 16 -11.91 4.99 28.50
CA LYS A 16 -11.18 5.63 29.62
C LYS A 16 -12.06 6.13 30.77
N SER A 17 -13.33 6.45 30.53
CA SER A 17 -14.24 6.95 31.57
C SER A 17 -14.68 5.89 32.58
N ASN A 18 -14.68 4.61 32.20
CA ASN A 18 -15.18 3.51 33.04
C ASN A 18 -14.37 2.22 32.92
N GLY A 19 -13.26 2.22 32.17
CA GLY A 19 -12.39 1.06 31.96
C GLY A 19 -13.04 -0.08 31.18
N THR A 20 -14.21 0.12 30.57
CA THR A 20 -14.85 -0.92 29.76
C THR A 20 -14.04 -1.17 28.49
N ILE A 21 -13.74 -2.43 28.19
CA ILE A 21 -13.04 -2.83 26.97
C ILE A 21 -14.04 -3.42 25.99
N GLU A 22 -14.15 -2.80 24.82
CA GLU A 22 -14.84 -3.35 23.65
C GLU A 22 -13.82 -4.07 22.77
N ARG A 23 -14.15 -5.27 22.27
CA ARG A 23 -13.30 -6.02 21.35
C ARG A 23 -14.05 -6.27 20.05
N PHE A 24 -13.37 -6.06 18.94
CA PHE A 24 -13.84 -6.48 17.62
C PHE A 24 -12.66 -6.92 16.75
N ALA A 25 -12.97 -7.62 15.65
CA ALA A 25 -11.98 -8.09 14.72
C ALA A 25 -12.23 -7.50 13.33
N GLU A 26 -11.15 -7.19 12.62
CA GLU A 26 -11.19 -6.73 11.23
C GLU A 26 -10.33 -7.62 10.35
N LYS A 27 -10.77 -7.83 9.11
CA LYS A 27 -10.03 -8.57 8.09
C LYS A 27 -9.87 -7.71 6.85
N HIS A 28 -8.63 -7.44 6.47
CA HIS A 28 -8.27 -6.62 5.31
C HIS A 28 -7.43 -7.44 4.33
N PRO A 29 -8.00 -7.91 3.21
CA PRO A 29 -7.24 -8.51 2.13
C PRO A 29 -6.39 -7.44 1.45
N MET A 30 -5.07 -7.58 1.48
CA MET A 30 -4.12 -6.61 0.95
C MET A 30 -3.22 -7.25 -0.11
N ARG A 31 -2.89 -6.47 -1.14
CA ARG A 31 -1.89 -6.83 -2.15
C ARG A 31 -0.82 -5.75 -2.22
N CYS A 32 0.43 -6.18 -2.12
CA CYS A 32 1.57 -5.33 -2.48
C CYS A 32 1.79 -5.45 -3.99
N TYR A 33 1.93 -4.31 -4.68
CA TYR A 33 2.33 -4.26 -6.07
C TYR A 33 3.81 -3.90 -6.15
N PHE A 34 4.60 -4.71 -6.86
CA PHE A 34 5.99 -4.37 -7.13
C PHE A 34 6.08 -3.35 -8.25
N ASP A 35 7.18 -2.59 -8.26
CA ASP A 35 7.44 -1.56 -9.25
C ASP A 35 7.47 -2.12 -10.68
N VAL A 36 8.05 -3.30 -10.90
CA VAL A 36 8.04 -3.96 -12.22
C VAL A 36 6.62 -4.29 -12.68
N GLU A 37 5.76 -4.81 -11.79
CA GLU A 37 4.37 -5.14 -12.13
C GLU A 37 3.58 -3.87 -12.52
N LEU A 38 3.79 -2.77 -11.79
CA LEU A 38 3.13 -1.50 -12.10
C LEU A 38 3.64 -0.92 -13.42
N ASP A 39 4.94 -0.99 -13.71
CA ASP A 39 5.50 -0.52 -14.98
C ASP A 39 4.96 -1.29 -16.17
N GLU A 40 4.91 -2.62 -16.07
CA GLU A 40 4.37 -3.48 -17.12
C GLU A 40 2.91 -3.14 -17.40
N LEU A 41 2.09 -3.06 -16.35
CA LEU A 41 0.67 -2.70 -16.46
C LEU A 41 0.48 -1.32 -17.11
N MET A 42 1.24 -0.32 -16.69
CA MET A 42 1.11 1.05 -17.20
C MET A 42 1.58 1.14 -18.65
N ARG A 43 2.68 0.45 -18.99
CA ARG A 43 3.20 0.38 -20.37
C ARG A 43 2.21 -0.25 -21.34
N GLU A 44 1.46 -1.27 -20.93
CA GLU A 44 0.39 -1.88 -21.75
C GLU A 44 -0.71 -0.87 -22.12
N HIS A 45 -0.87 0.18 -21.33
CA HIS A 45 -1.83 1.26 -21.54
C HIS A 45 -1.19 2.51 -22.16
N GLY A 46 0.04 2.41 -22.66
CA GLY A 46 0.75 3.51 -23.33
C GLY A 46 1.35 4.53 -22.37
N PHE A 47 1.56 4.20 -21.09
CA PHE A 47 2.19 5.11 -20.13
C PHE A 47 3.67 4.83 -19.94
N SER A 48 4.42 5.87 -19.55
CA SER A 48 5.81 5.78 -19.09
C SER A 48 5.96 6.33 -17.68
N ARG A 49 6.82 5.69 -16.87
CA ARG A 49 7.10 6.14 -15.50
C ARG A 49 7.89 7.45 -15.52
N ARG A 50 7.38 8.48 -14.87
CA ARG A 50 8.08 9.75 -14.65
C ARG A 50 8.70 9.89 -13.28
N PHE A 51 8.12 9.22 -12.28
CA PHE A 51 8.60 9.30 -10.92
C PHE A 51 8.26 8.04 -10.13
N ALA A 52 9.19 7.63 -9.28
CA ALA A 52 8.95 6.72 -8.18
C ALA A 52 9.75 7.22 -6.98
N GLY A 53 9.11 7.35 -5.83
CA GLY A 53 9.79 7.81 -4.63
C GLY A 53 9.06 7.44 -3.36
N GLN A 54 9.82 7.27 -2.28
CA GLN A 54 9.29 7.03 -0.96
C GLN A 54 8.30 8.12 -0.55
N TRP A 55 7.22 7.70 0.09
CA TRP A 55 6.21 8.61 0.63
C TRP A 55 6.84 9.61 1.61
N PHE A 56 6.43 10.88 1.53
CA PHE A 56 6.97 12.04 2.25
C PHE A 56 8.44 12.43 2.00
N THR A 57 9.36 11.50 1.74
CA THR A 57 10.81 11.81 1.62
C THR A 57 11.27 12.00 0.18
N ARG A 58 10.52 11.45 -0.80
CA ARG A 58 10.89 11.40 -2.23
C ARG A 58 12.23 10.73 -2.52
N GLN A 59 12.81 10.01 -1.55
CA GLN A 59 13.99 9.19 -1.78
C GLN A 59 13.66 8.05 -2.76
N SER A 60 14.67 7.51 -3.43
CA SER A 60 14.48 6.33 -4.27
C SER A 60 13.83 5.19 -3.46
N PRO A 61 12.87 4.46 -4.04
CA PRO A 61 12.27 3.31 -3.39
C PRO A 61 13.32 2.25 -3.03
N SER A 62 13.06 1.53 -1.93
CA SER A 62 13.88 0.43 -1.44
C SER A 62 12.99 -0.65 -0.82
N ALA A 63 13.56 -1.83 -0.57
CA ALA A 63 12.85 -2.92 0.12
C ALA A 63 12.39 -2.55 1.55
N THR A 64 12.95 -1.49 2.15
CA THR A 64 12.58 -0.99 3.48
C THR A 64 11.62 0.20 3.43
N SER A 65 11.19 0.62 2.23
CA SER A 65 10.25 1.71 2.06
C SER A 65 8.87 1.31 2.58
N TRP A 66 8.30 2.11 3.48
CA TRP A 66 6.96 1.83 4.01
C TRP A 66 5.86 2.02 2.96
N SER A 67 5.99 3.05 2.12
CA SER A 67 5.08 3.32 0.99
C SER A 67 5.82 4.08 -0.11
N VAL A 68 5.39 3.88 -1.34
CA VAL A 68 6.00 4.46 -2.54
C VAL A 68 4.93 5.16 -3.37
N LEU A 69 5.23 6.40 -3.75
CA LEU A 69 4.45 7.17 -4.71
C LEU A 69 5.03 6.97 -6.11
N PHE A 70 4.18 6.53 -7.04
CA PHE A 70 4.50 6.46 -8.45
C PHE A 70 3.72 7.53 -9.21
N ALA A 71 4.36 8.14 -10.21
CA ALA A 71 3.69 8.95 -11.20
C ALA A 71 4.07 8.50 -12.61
N TYR A 72 3.05 8.40 -13.45
CA TYR A 72 3.13 7.98 -14.83
C TYR A 72 2.53 9.07 -15.71
N GLU A 73 2.99 9.15 -16.95
CA GLU A 73 2.38 9.98 -17.97
C GLU A 73 2.05 9.13 -19.20
N LEU A 74 1.05 9.56 -19.97
CA LEU A 74 0.76 8.95 -21.26
C LEU A 74 1.91 9.28 -22.23
N SER A 75 2.52 8.25 -22.80
CA SER A 75 3.49 8.37 -23.86
C SER A 75 2.78 8.75 -25.16
N GLU A 76 3.32 9.74 -25.88
CA GLU A 76 2.89 10.11 -27.23
C GLU A 76 3.25 9.04 -28.27
#